data_AF-A0A4S8PBK4-F1
#
_entry.id   AF-A0A4S8PBK4-F1
#
_cell.length_a   1.000
_cell.length_b   1.000
_cell.length_c   1.000
_cell.angle_alpha   90.00
_cell.angle_beta   90.00
_cell.angle_gamma   90.00
#
_symmetry.space_group_name_H-M   'P 1'
#
loop_
_entity.id
_entity.type
_entity.pdbx_description
1 polymer ?
#
loop_
_entity_poly.entity_id
_entity_poly.type
_entity_poly.pdbx_seq_one_letter_code
_entity_poly.pdbx_strand_id
1 'polypeptide(L)'
;MAIGFRPTDDDERIIHSFKREGESTSDVLRRGLRSLERLAWEEEARADMARLALEDLSGEPDDWEYDENGDIRIVATGTVVLARKDRGR
;
A
#
# COMPACT_ATOMS: atom_id res chain seq x y z
N MET A 1 0.58 17.00 20.90
CA MET A 1 -0.45 17.99 20.52
C MET A 1 -1.77 17.24 20.38
N ALA A 2 -2.85 17.70 21.02
CA ALA A 2 -4.15 17.02 20.98
C ALA A 2 -5.15 17.88 20.21
N ILE A 3 -5.86 17.27 19.25
CA ILE A 3 -6.95 17.91 18.50
C ILE A 3 -8.26 17.47 19.14
N GLY A 4 -9.11 18.44 19.50
CA GLY A 4 -10.44 18.16 20.03
C GLY A 4 -11.38 17.73 18.91
N PHE A 5 -12.00 16.55 19.04
CA PHE A 5 -13.04 16.06 18.15
C PHE A 5 -14.39 16.16 18.85
N ARG A 6 -15.38 16.79 18.20
CA ARG A 6 -16.76 16.89 18.71
C ARG A 6 -17.65 16.04 17.80
N PRO A 7 -17.86 14.75 18.14
CA PRO A 7 -18.69 13.88 17.34
C PRO A 7 -20.15 14.36 17.35
N THR A 8 -20.83 14.16 16.22
CA THR A 8 -22.29 14.12 16.18
C THR A 8 -22.79 12.75 16.65
N ASP A 9 -24.10 12.63 16.92
CA ASP A 9 -24.71 11.33 17.27
C ASP A 9 -24.45 10.26 16.19
N ASP A 10 -24.37 10.66 14.92
CA ASP A 10 -24.06 9.76 13.81
C ASP A 10 -22.61 9.29 13.83
N ASP A 11 -21.67 10.20 14.10
CA ASP A 11 -20.25 9.88 14.27
C ASP A 11 -20.04 8.91 15.42
N GLU A 12 -20.73 9.13 16.56
CA GLU A 12 -20.66 8.21 17.69
C GLU A 12 -21.16 6.81 17.29
N ARG A 13 -22.29 6.73 16.58
CA ARG A 13 -22.83 5.46 16.09
C ARG A 13 -21.85 4.74 15.16
N ILE A 14 -21.20 5.48 14.25
CA ILE A 14 -20.18 4.94 13.34
C ILE A 14 -18.96 4.46 14.14
N ILE A 15 -18.44 5.27 15.05
CA ILE A 15 -17.30 4.91 15.89
C ILE A 15 -17.61 3.63 16.67
N HIS A 16 -18.77 3.54 17.29
CA HIS A 16 -19.18 2.37 18.07
C HIS A 16 -19.35 1.12 17.22
N SER A 17 -19.89 1.22 16.01
CA SER A 17 -20.08 0.05 15.14
C SER A 17 -18.76 -0.52 14.62
N PHE A 18 -17.74 0.32 14.43
CA PHE A 18 -16.43 -0.10 13.97
C PHE A 18 -15.42 -0.39 15.08
N LYS A 19 -15.76 -0.10 16.34
CA LYS A 19 -14.89 -0.34 17.49
C LYS A 19 -14.74 -1.82 17.75
N ARG A 20 -13.49 -2.29 17.81
CA ARG A 20 -13.17 -3.68 18.18
C ARG A 20 -12.93 -3.80 19.69
N GLU A 21 -12.98 -5.02 20.19
CA GLU A 21 -12.67 -5.30 21.59
C GLU A 21 -11.26 -4.80 21.93
N GLY A 22 -11.13 -4.05 23.03
CA GLY A 22 -9.86 -3.45 23.46
C GLY A 22 -9.42 -2.19 22.71
N GLU A 23 -10.09 -1.77 21.63
CA GLU A 23 -9.76 -0.51 20.94
C GLU A 23 -10.30 0.71 21.73
N SER A 24 -9.54 1.80 21.77
CA SER A 24 -10.05 3.10 22.19
C SER A 24 -10.73 3.83 21.02
N THR A 25 -11.53 4.85 21.31
CA THR A 25 -12.10 5.72 20.25
C THR A 25 -11.01 6.34 19.37
N SER A 26 -9.89 6.74 19.98
CA SER A 26 -8.73 7.28 19.25
C SER A 26 -8.12 6.28 18.29
N ASP A 27 -8.13 4.98 18.62
CA ASP A 27 -7.61 3.93 17.72
C ASP A 27 -8.51 3.73 16.51
N VAL A 28 -9.83 3.75 16.72
CA VAL A 28 -10.83 3.70 15.64
C VAL A 28 -10.66 4.90 14.71
N LEU A 29 -10.54 6.11 15.27
CA LEU A 29 -10.32 7.33 14.50
C LEU A 29 -9.00 7.28 13.72
N ARG A 30 -7.91 6.80 14.34
CA ARG A 30 -6.61 6.63 13.67
C ARG A 30 -6.72 5.64 12.50
N ARG A 31 -7.44 4.54 12.68
CA ARG A 31 -7.69 3.57 11.62
C ARG A 31 -8.55 4.17 10.50
N GLY A 32 -9.58 4.94 10.84
CA GLY A 32 -10.37 5.69 9.87
C GLY A 32 -9.53 6.66 9.04
N LEU A 33 -8.62 7.41 9.66
CA LEU A 33 -7.69 8.30 8.95
C LEU A 33 -6.77 7.55 7.98
N ARG A 34 -6.27 6.36 8.38
CA ARG A 34 -5.48 5.51 7.47
C ARG A 34 -6.30 4.98 6.29
N SER A 35 -7.59 4.71 6.51
CA SER A 35 -8.49 4.36 5.41
C SER A 35 -8.68 5.53 4.43
N LEU A 36 -8.78 6.78 4.91
CA LEU A 36 -8.87 7.96 4.04
C LEU A 36 -7.59 8.16 3.21
N GLU A 37 -6.42 8.01 3.84
CA GLU A 37 -5.12 8.03 3.14
C GLU A 37 -5.06 6.97 2.04
N ARG A 38 -5.55 5.76 2.32
CA ARG A 38 -5.62 4.68 1.33
C ARG A 38 -6.56 5.00 0.17
N LEU A 39 -7.73 5.59 0.44
CA LEU A 39 -8.68 5.97 -0.62
C LEU A 39 -8.08 7.02 -1.57
N ALA A 40 -7.38 8.03 -1.02
CA ALA A 40 -6.71 9.04 -1.81
C ALA A 40 -5.62 8.41 -2.70
N TRP A 41 -4.80 7.52 -2.14
CA TRP A 41 -3.79 6.79 -2.91
C TRP A 41 -4.40 5.95 -4.04
N GLU A 42 -5.53 5.28 -3.79
CA GLU A 42 -6.19 4.48 -4.83
C GLU A 42 -6.78 5.33 -5.96
N GLU A 43 -7.25 6.54 -5.66
CA GLU A 43 -7.72 7.49 -6.67
C GLU A 43 -6.56 7.96 -7.55
N GLU A 44 -5.45 8.35 -6.94
CA GLU A 44 -4.22 8.73 -7.64
C GLU A 44 -3.68 7.57 -8.49
N ALA A 45 -3.60 6.36 -7.94
CA ALA A 45 -3.17 5.18 -8.67
C ALA A 45 -4.06 4.89 -9.89
N ARG A 46 -5.38 5.06 -9.78
CA ARG A 46 -6.29 4.90 -10.92
C ARG A 46 -6.08 5.97 -11.98
N ALA A 47 -5.86 7.22 -11.58
CA ALA A 47 -5.56 8.30 -12.50
C ALA A 47 -4.23 8.06 -13.23
N ASP A 48 -3.21 7.60 -12.53
CA ASP A 48 -1.91 7.26 -13.11
C ASP A 48 -2.00 6.08 -14.07
N MET A 49 -2.71 5.00 -13.70
CA MET A 49 -2.95 3.89 -14.63
C MET A 49 -3.63 4.36 -15.91
N ALA A 50 -4.63 5.25 -15.81
CA ALA A 50 -5.30 5.80 -16.99
C ALA A 50 -4.36 6.67 -17.84
N ARG A 51 -3.51 7.48 -17.19
CA ARG A 51 -2.52 8.35 -17.85
C ARG A 51 -1.43 7.55 -18.56
N LEU A 52 -0.97 6.47 -17.95
CA LEU A 52 0.11 5.60 -18.44
C LEU A 52 -0.40 4.42 -19.28
N ALA A 53 -1.71 4.34 -19.56
CA ALA A 53 -2.31 3.19 -20.25
C ALA A 53 -1.72 2.88 -21.63
N LEU A 54 -1.09 3.88 -22.27
CA LEU A 54 -0.47 3.77 -23.59
C LEU A 54 1.06 3.91 -23.54
N GLU A 55 1.64 3.95 -22.34
CA GLU A 55 3.08 3.95 -22.19
C GLU A 55 3.63 2.59 -22.63
N ASP A 56 4.53 2.62 -23.61
CA ASP A 56 5.24 1.43 -24.08
C ASP A 56 6.53 1.27 -23.27
N LEU A 57 6.48 0.38 -22.28
CA LEU A 57 7.63 0.04 -21.44
C LEU A 57 8.58 -0.98 -22.10
N SER A 58 8.28 -1.45 -23.32
CA SER A 58 9.10 -2.47 -23.99
C SER A 58 10.37 -1.92 -24.66
N GLY A 59 10.49 -0.58 -24.74
CA GLY A 59 11.61 0.09 -25.40
C GLY A 59 12.88 0.19 -24.55
N GLU A 60 12.79 0.03 -23.23
CA GLU A 60 13.91 0.14 -22.29
C GLU A 60 14.15 -1.19 -21.58
N PRO A 61 15.41 -1.63 -21.42
CA PRO A 61 15.72 -2.83 -20.64
C PRO A 61 15.37 -2.60 -19.17
N ASP A 62 14.84 -3.64 -18.53
CA ASP A 62 14.58 -3.62 -17.08
C ASP A 62 15.87 -3.30 -16.30
N ASP A 63 15.73 -2.54 -15.21
CA ASP A 63 16.81 -2.27 -14.25
C ASP A 63 17.26 -3.51 -13.45
N TRP A 64 16.68 -4.67 -13.75
CA TRP A 64 16.91 -5.95 -13.12
C TRP A 64 16.95 -7.08 -14.17
N GLU A 65 17.83 -8.05 -13.97
CA GLU A 65 18.03 -9.22 -14.83
C GLU A 65 17.96 -10.52 -14.02
N TYR A 66 17.67 -11.65 -14.66
CA TYR A 66 17.82 -12.97 -14.02
C TYR A 66 19.25 -13.49 -14.25
N ASP A 67 19.88 -13.98 -13.19
CA ASP A 67 21.19 -14.65 -13.29
C ASP A 67 21.06 -16.11 -13.77
N GLU A 68 22.19 -16.80 -13.92
CA GLU A 68 22.25 -18.20 -14.37
C GLU A 68 21.50 -19.18 -13.45
N ASN A 69 21.27 -18.79 -12.19
CA ASN A 69 20.57 -19.57 -11.18
C ASN A 69 19.07 -19.25 -11.10
N GLY A 70 18.60 -18.25 -11.87
CA GLY A 70 17.26 -17.71 -11.81
C GLY A 70 17.02 -16.72 -10.67
N ASP A 71 18.09 -16.22 -10.02
CA ASP A 71 18.02 -15.18 -9.00
C ASP A 71 17.96 -13.79 -9.66
N ILE A 72 17.36 -12.81 -8.98
CA ILE A 72 17.18 -11.45 -9.52
C ILE A 72 18.44 -10.64 -9.22
N ARG A 73 19.08 -10.08 -10.25
CA ARG A 73 20.23 -9.19 -10.14
C ARG A 73 19.83 -7.76 -10.53
N ILE A 74 20.09 -6.81 -9.65
CA ILE A 74 19.83 -5.38 -9.92
C ILE A 74 21.02 -4.80 -10.69
N VAL A 75 20.82 -4.38 -11.94
CA VAL A 75 21.88 -3.94 -12.86
C VAL A 75 22.67 -2.78 -12.30
N ALA A 76 21.99 -1.79 -11.71
CA ALA A 76 22.60 -0.57 -11.19
C ALA A 76 23.51 -0.77 -9.96
N THR A 77 23.26 -1.82 -9.16
CA THR A 77 23.96 -2.02 -7.87
C THR A 77 24.74 -3.32 -7.79
N GLY A 78 24.49 -4.26 -8.71
CA GLY A 78 25.03 -5.61 -8.64
C GLY A 78 24.45 -6.46 -7.50
N THR A 79 23.46 -5.96 -6.77
CA THR A 79 22.79 -6.68 -5.67
C THR A 79 22.03 -7.89 -6.23
N VAL A 80 22.23 -9.07 -5.64
CA VAL A 80 21.50 -10.29 -5.99
C VAL A 80 20.47 -10.59 -4.90
N VAL A 81 19.22 -10.74 -5.34
CA VAL A 81 18.08 -11.14 -4.52
C VAL A 81 17.73 -12.57 -4.89
N LEU A 82 17.89 -13.48 -3.93
CA LEU A 82 17.59 -14.89 -4.13
C LEU A 82 16.11 -15.06 -4.47
N ALA A 83 15.83 -15.75 -5.58
CA ALA A 83 14.48 -16.15 -5.91
C ALA A 83 13.96 -17.08 -4.81
N ARG A 84 12.73 -16.84 -4.37
CA ARG A 84 12.09 -17.68 -3.35
C ARG A 84 11.84 -19.06 -3.96
N LYS A 85 12.81 -19.98 -3.80
CA LYS A 85 12.63 -21.39 -4.16
C LYS A 85 11.46 -21.90 -3.32
N ASP A 86 10.39 -22.28 -4.02
CA ASP A 86 9.20 -22.84 -3.40
C ASP A 86 9.66 -23.95 -2.45
N ARG A 87 9.52 -23.74 -1.14
CA ARG A 87 9.83 -24.78 -0.15
C ARG A 87 8.75 -25.83 -0.35
N GLY A 88 9.11 -26.86 -1.13
CA GLY A 88 8.26 -28.01 -1.41
C GLY A 88 7.47 -28.43 -0.18
N ARG A 89 6.16 -28.57 -0.39
CA ARG A 89 5.20 -29.11 0.56
C ARG A 89 5.40 -30.60 0.75
#